data_AF-A0A7V0X1B8-F1
#
_entry.id   AF-A0A7V0X1B8-F1
#
_cell.length_a   1.000
_cell.length_b   1.000
_cell.length_c   1.000
_cell.angle_alpha   90.00
_cell.angle_beta   90.00
_cell.angle_gamma   90.00
#
_symmetry.space_group_name_H-M   'P 1'
#
loop_
_entity.id
_entity.type
_entity.pdbx_description
1 polymer ?
#
loop_
_entity_poly.entity_id
_entity_poly.type
_entity_poly.pdbx_seq_one_letter_code
_entity_poly.pdbx_strand_id
1 'polypeptide(L)'
;MNILRKLSIGRRLTIMIILLVLLMSAGGFVSIASFYLSYRSSVFNLGIINDARKAQVIFKIQVQEWKNTLLRGYDQKMYGKYLQQFKERSREVQDILISLKVRLNRYPELSKRIDVLSASHSRLLEKYLPALEKYDPGDPLSPRKIDALVKGIDRAPTEEMDAFVDAAEKLALMNTRDFFVTSGALTGIGLIVILLFAVTASVFIVRSILVPLNEFKGTIETMTAGDFTVRLDVKGKDELAELGNIFNNFTETIAEIVKVVRDISFQLASMSDQMSATTSNFSENLQSQSASAEEITAAIEELASSMENINSGTEDQVNRLMSFSGRFRELSEQLDGLLGNVKTSLGTTEEMTDKAVGGRDSLTAMNANMD
;
A
#
# COMPACT_ATOMS: atom_id res chain seq x y z
N MET A 1 -12.56 -20.01 8.89
CA MET A 1 -11.64 -18.85 8.97
C MET A 1 -10.38 -18.96 8.09
N ASN A 2 -10.02 -20.12 7.53
CA ASN A 2 -8.79 -20.29 6.71
C ASN A 2 -8.86 -19.87 5.23
N ILE A 3 -10.06 -19.66 4.67
CA ILE A 3 -10.21 -19.28 3.25
C ILE A 3 -9.80 -17.81 3.01
N LEU A 4 -10.11 -16.93 3.97
CA LEU A 4 -9.80 -15.51 3.85
C LEU A 4 -8.30 -15.24 3.77
N ARG A 5 -7.47 -15.99 4.52
CA ARG A 5 -5.99 -15.86 4.54
C ARG A 5 -5.29 -16.19 3.21
N LYS A 6 -5.99 -16.75 2.22
CA LYS A 6 -5.43 -17.00 0.88
C LYS A 6 -5.79 -15.93 -0.14
N LEU A 7 -6.71 -15.03 0.21
CA LEU A 7 -7.14 -13.93 -0.66
C LEU A 7 -6.19 -12.74 -0.53
N SER A 8 -6.11 -11.94 -1.58
CA SER A 8 -5.49 -10.62 -1.56
C SER A 8 -6.13 -9.74 -0.47
N ILE A 9 -5.34 -8.86 0.15
CA ILE A 9 -5.76 -7.90 1.18
C ILE A 9 -6.90 -7.04 0.67
N GLY A 10 -6.80 -6.53 -0.57
CA GLY A 10 -7.86 -5.77 -1.20
C GLY A 10 -9.17 -6.54 -1.26
N ARG A 11 -9.13 -7.81 -1.70
CA ARG A 11 -10.34 -8.67 -1.74
C ARG A 11 -10.93 -8.92 -0.35
N ARG A 12 -10.10 -9.14 0.68
CA ARG A 12 -10.58 -9.32 2.07
C ARG A 12 -11.32 -8.07 2.56
N LEU A 13 -10.73 -6.89 2.37
CA LEU A 13 -11.32 -5.62 2.77
C LEU A 13 -12.64 -5.36 2.04
N THR A 14 -12.67 -5.55 0.72
CA THR A 14 -13.89 -5.40 -0.07
C THR A 14 -15.00 -6.33 0.39
N ILE A 15 -14.69 -7.61 0.68
CA ILE A 15 -15.68 -8.56 1.22
C ILE A 15 -16.21 -8.08 2.58
N MET A 16 -15.34 -7.62 3.48
CA MET A 16 -15.76 -7.12 4.81
C MET A 16 -16.64 -5.87 4.71
N ILE A 17 -16.29 -4.93 3.82
CA ILE A 17 -17.09 -3.72 3.58
C ILE A 17 -18.45 -4.07 3.00
N ILE A 18 -18.49 -4.95 1.98
CA ILE A 18 -19.76 -5.41 1.38
C ILE A 18 -20.63 -6.08 2.44
N LEU A 19 -20.06 -6.96 3.28
CA LEU A 19 -20.79 -7.60 4.36
C LEU A 19 -21.32 -6.59 5.39
N LEU A 20 -20.52 -5.58 5.76
CA LEU A 20 -20.96 -4.53 6.68
C LEU A 20 -22.13 -3.74 6.08
N VAL A 21 -22.03 -3.32 4.82
CA VAL A 21 -23.08 -2.58 4.11
C VAL A 21 -24.34 -3.42 3.98
N LEU A 22 -24.23 -4.71 3.67
CA LEU A 22 -25.37 -5.63 3.63
C LEU A 22 -26.03 -5.77 5.02
N LEU A 23 -25.25 -5.91 6.09
CA LEU A 23 -25.78 -5.99 7.45
C LEU A 23 -26.51 -4.69 7.86
N MET A 24 -25.93 -3.53 7.56
CA MET A 24 -26.57 -2.23 7.83
C MET A 24 -27.85 -2.06 7.00
N SER A 25 -27.82 -2.46 5.73
CA SER A 25 -28.98 -2.37 4.83
C SER A 25 -30.11 -3.30 5.28
N ALA A 26 -29.78 -4.52 5.70
CA ALA A 26 -30.74 -5.47 6.25
C ALA A 26 -31.36 -4.93 7.55
N GLY A 27 -30.55 -4.40 8.48
CA GLY A 27 -31.03 -3.79 9.71
C GLY A 27 -31.93 -2.57 9.48
N GLY A 28 -31.55 -1.72 8.51
CA GLY A 28 -32.36 -0.58 8.07
C GLY A 28 -33.69 -1.03 7.45
N PHE A 29 -33.67 -2.03 6.57
CA PHE A 29 -34.86 -2.59 5.95
C PHE A 29 -35.83 -3.17 6.99
N VAL A 30 -35.34 -3.95 7.96
CA VAL A 30 -36.15 -4.49 9.06
C VAL A 30 -36.78 -3.37 9.89
N SER A 31 -36.04 -2.30 10.15
CA SER A 31 -36.53 -1.15 10.92
C SER A 31 -37.62 -0.37 10.17
N ILE A 32 -37.43 -0.14 8.87
CA ILE A 32 -38.42 0.52 7.99
C ILE A 32 -39.68 -0.35 7.86
N ALA A 33 -39.51 -1.65 7.61
CA ALA A 33 -40.63 -2.60 7.50
C ALA A 33 -41.43 -2.65 8.81
N SER A 34 -40.74 -2.67 9.94
CA SER A 34 -41.36 -2.61 11.27
C SER A 34 -42.15 -1.31 11.43
N PHE A 35 -41.53 -0.15 11.16
CA PHE A 35 -42.21 1.14 11.24
C PHE A 35 -43.47 1.20 10.36
N TYR A 36 -43.38 0.73 9.12
CA TYR A 36 -44.51 0.70 8.19
C TYR A 36 -45.67 -0.17 8.71
N LEU A 37 -45.37 -1.36 9.25
CA LEU A 37 -46.36 -2.23 9.86
C LEU A 37 -47.00 -1.60 11.11
N SER A 38 -46.21 -0.95 11.97
CA SER A 38 -46.70 -0.21 13.14
C SER A 38 -47.66 0.91 12.73
N TYR A 39 -47.26 1.71 11.75
CA TYR A 39 -48.04 2.82 11.24
C TYR A 39 -49.37 2.35 10.66
N ARG A 40 -49.33 1.32 9.80
CA ARG A 40 -50.53 0.72 9.21
C ARG A 40 -51.48 0.15 10.27
N SER A 41 -50.93 -0.54 11.28
CA SER A 41 -51.70 -1.07 12.41
C SER A 41 -52.36 0.05 13.22
N SER A 42 -51.63 1.13 13.48
CA SER A 42 -52.13 2.29 14.23
C SER A 42 -53.27 3.01 13.51
N VAL A 43 -53.14 3.25 12.19
CA VAL A 43 -54.21 3.84 11.37
C VAL A 43 -55.46 2.95 11.34
N PHE A 44 -55.26 1.63 11.21
CA PHE A 44 -56.36 0.67 11.25
C PHE A 44 -57.10 0.68 12.60
N ASN A 45 -56.36 0.68 13.72
CA ASN A 45 -56.94 0.73 15.06
C ASN A 45 -57.67 2.04 15.33
N LEU A 46 -57.13 3.17 14.86
CA LEU A 46 -57.78 4.48 14.96
C LEU A 46 -59.11 4.51 14.20
N GLY A 47 -59.19 3.85 13.04
CA GLY A 47 -60.44 3.69 12.30
C GLY A 47 -61.52 2.91 13.07
N ILE A 48 -61.13 1.85 13.79
CA ILE A 48 -62.07 1.08 14.63
C ILE A 48 -62.61 1.96 15.76
N ILE A 49 -61.72 2.64 16.50
CA ILE A 49 -62.09 3.49 17.63
C ILE A 49 -62.99 4.63 17.16
N ASN A 50 -62.65 5.28 16.05
CA ASN A 50 -63.44 6.37 15.49
C ASN A 50 -64.86 5.92 15.13
N ASP A 51 -65.00 4.76 14.48
CA ASP A 51 -66.32 4.26 14.09
C ASP A 51 -67.12 3.74 15.28
N ALA A 52 -66.46 3.16 16.29
CA ALA A 52 -67.08 2.81 17.56
C ALA A 52 -67.66 4.05 18.27
N ARG A 53 -66.86 5.11 18.38
CA ARG A 53 -67.29 6.40 18.95
C ARG A 53 -68.39 7.04 18.13
N LYS A 54 -68.34 6.93 16.80
CA LYS A 54 -69.40 7.42 15.91
C LYS A 54 -70.72 6.67 16.16
N ALA A 55 -70.70 5.35 16.25
CA ALA A 55 -71.88 4.55 16.59
C ALA A 55 -72.43 4.94 17.98
N GLN A 56 -71.57 5.14 18.98
CA GLN A 56 -71.95 5.59 20.32
C GLN A 56 -72.66 6.95 20.29
N VAL A 57 -72.13 7.92 19.54
CA VAL A 57 -72.76 9.25 19.40
C VAL A 57 -74.09 9.18 18.66
N ILE A 58 -74.16 8.45 17.55
CA ILE A 58 -75.40 8.27 16.77
C ILE A 58 -76.47 7.56 17.60
N PHE A 59 -76.08 6.56 18.40
CA PHE A 59 -76.99 5.88 19.31
C PHE A 59 -77.53 6.82 20.41
N LYS A 60 -76.69 7.68 20.99
CA LYS A 60 -77.15 8.73 21.93
C LYS A 60 -78.15 9.67 21.26
N ILE A 61 -77.90 10.07 20.01
CA ILE A 61 -78.84 10.88 19.21
C ILE A 61 -80.13 10.10 18.95
N GLN A 62 -80.07 8.81 18.60
CA GLN A 62 -81.25 7.96 18.42
C GLN A 62 -82.13 7.96 19.67
N VAL A 63 -81.57 7.75 20.86
CA VAL A 63 -82.32 7.80 22.12
C VAL A 63 -82.91 9.20 22.37
N GLN A 64 -82.20 10.27 21.98
CA GLN A 64 -82.74 11.64 22.03
C GLN A 64 -83.91 11.85 21.08
N GLU A 65 -83.85 11.33 19.85
CA GLU A 65 -84.95 11.44 18.90
C GLU A 65 -86.18 10.67 19.36
N TRP A 66 -86.00 9.51 19.98
CA TRP A 66 -87.10 8.82 20.65
C TRP A 66 -87.74 9.68 21.75
N LYS A 67 -86.93 10.33 22.60
CA LYS A 67 -87.46 11.28 23.61
C LYS A 67 -88.17 12.47 22.96
N ASN A 68 -87.64 13.00 21.86
CA ASN A 68 -88.26 14.08 21.10
C ASN A 68 -89.62 13.66 20.52
N THR A 69 -89.75 12.42 20.03
CA THR A 69 -91.03 11.84 19.59
C THR A 69 -92.07 11.85 20.71
N LEU A 70 -91.69 11.50 21.94
CA LEU A 70 -92.60 11.52 23.08
C LEU A 70 -92.97 12.94 23.54
N LEU A 71 -91.97 13.83 23.64
CA LEU A 71 -92.13 15.19 24.17
C LEU A 71 -92.85 16.13 23.20
N ARG A 72 -92.64 15.96 21.89
CA ARG A 72 -93.21 16.81 20.83
C ARG A 72 -94.25 16.09 19.98
N GLY A 73 -94.64 14.88 20.37
CA GLY A 73 -95.56 14.03 19.62
C GLY A 73 -97.01 14.50 19.58
N TYR A 74 -97.37 15.50 20.40
CA TYR A 74 -98.67 16.17 20.33
C TYR A 74 -98.91 16.84 18.96
N ASP A 75 -97.84 17.21 18.24
CA ASP A 75 -97.91 17.61 16.84
C ASP A 75 -97.60 16.41 15.94
N GLN A 76 -98.58 15.99 15.14
CA GLN A 76 -98.48 14.82 14.27
C GLN A 76 -97.35 14.92 13.23
N LYS A 77 -97.01 16.12 12.74
CA LYS A 77 -95.88 16.33 11.83
C LYS A 77 -94.55 16.14 12.57
N MET A 78 -94.44 16.68 13.78
CA MET A 78 -93.25 16.49 14.61
C MET A 78 -93.08 15.04 15.04
N TYR A 79 -94.16 14.35 15.41
CA TYR A 79 -94.15 12.92 15.73
C TYR A 79 -93.57 12.10 14.58
N GLY A 80 -94.10 12.28 13.36
CA GLY A 80 -93.62 11.59 12.16
C GLY A 80 -92.15 11.90 11.86
N LYS A 81 -91.75 13.17 11.96
CA LYS A 81 -90.35 13.59 11.75
C LYS A 81 -89.38 12.90 12.72
N TYR A 82 -89.64 12.97 14.02
CA TYR A 82 -88.73 12.41 15.02
C TYR A 82 -88.75 10.88 15.04
N LEU A 83 -89.91 10.26 14.77
CA LEU A 83 -90.00 8.80 14.60
C LEU A 83 -89.17 8.33 13.40
N GLN A 84 -89.19 9.07 12.30
CA GLN A 84 -88.38 8.76 11.12
C GLN A 84 -86.89 8.92 11.44
N GLN A 85 -86.50 10.01 12.09
CA GLN A 85 -85.10 10.23 12.52
C GLN A 85 -84.62 9.14 13.49
N PHE A 86 -85.47 8.69 14.42
CA PHE A 86 -85.17 7.55 15.30
C PHE A 86 -84.86 6.26 14.49
N LYS A 87 -85.70 5.92 13.52
CA LYS A 87 -85.50 4.75 12.64
C LYS A 87 -84.27 4.87 11.75
N GLU A 88 -83.98 6.07 11.25
CA GLU A 88 -82.78 6.36 10.45
C GLU A 88 -81.50 6.20 11.27
N ARG A 89 -81.44 6.80 12.47
CA ARG A 89 -80.30 6.65 13.37
C ARG A 89 -80.08 5.20 13.78
N SER A 90 -81.16 4.44 14.02
CA SER A 90 -81.06 3.00 14.28
C SER A 90 -80.43 2.23 13.11
N ARG A 91 -80.75 2.57 11.87
CA ARG A 91 -80.13 1.96 10.68
C ARG A 91 -78.66 2.33 10.59
N GLU A 92 -78.32 3.61 10.77
CA GLU A 92 -76.94 4.08 10.77
C GLU A 92 -76.08 3.37 11.83
N VAL A 93 -76.60 3.15 13.04
CA VAL A 93 -75.88 2.39 14.08
C VAL A 93 -75.63 0.95 13.61
N GLN A 94 -76.65 0.24 13.12
CA GLN A 94 -76.48 -1.15 12.65
C GLN A 94 -75.48 -1.25 11.49
N ASP A 95 -75.54 -0.33 10.53
CA ASP A 95 -74.60 -0.30 9.39
C ASP A 95 -73.15 -0.13 9.88
N ILE A 96 -72.92 0.74 10.85
CA ILE A 96 -71.59 0.91 11.45
C ILE A 96 -71.15 -0.36 12.19
N LEU A 97 -72.02 -0.98 12.99
CA LEU A 97 -71.70 -2.22 13.72
C LEU A 97 -71.36 -3.37 12.78
N ILE A 98 -72.09 -3.51 11.66
CA ILE A 98 -71.79 -4.50 10.61
C ILE A 98 -70.41 -4.22 9.98
N SER A 99 -70.11 -2.96 9.65
CA SER A 99 -68.80 -2.58 9.10
C SER A 99 -67.65 -2.85 10.08
N LEU A 100 -67.88 -2.59 11.37
CA LEU A 100 -66.94 -2.89 12.45
C LEU A 100 -66.69 -4.39 12.57
N LYS A 101 -67.76 -5.22 12.53
CA LYS A 101 -67.64 -6.68 12.56
C LYS A 101 -66.71 -7.20 11.46
N VAL A 102 -66.90 -6.73 10.22
CA VAL A 102 -66.09 -7.16 9.07
C VAL A 102 -64.62 -6.81 9.27
N ARG A 103 -64.30 -5.60 9.75
CA ARG A 103 -62.91 -5.20 10.05
C ARG A 103 -62.32 -5.98 11.21
N LEU A 104 -63.14 -6.35 12.18
CA LEU A 104 -62.73 -7.06 13.39
C LEU A 104 -62.59 -8.58 13.21
N ASN A 105 -62.67 -9.11 11.99
CA ASN A 105 -62.49 -10.54 11.71
C ASN A 105 -61.15 -11.11 12.25
N ARG A 106 -60.12 -10.27 12.42
CA ARG A 106 -58.82 -10.67 12.99
C ARG A 106 -58.74 -10.55 14.52
N TYR A 107 -59.81 -10.10 15.18
CA TYR A 107 -59.88 -9.85 16.61
C TYR A 107 -61.11 -10.55 17.20
N PRO A 108 -61.04 -11.87 17.46
CA PRO A 108 -62.20 -12.68 17.87
C PRO A 108 -62.96 -12.12 19.08
N GLU A 109 -62.23 -11.62 20.08
CA GLU A 109 -62.81 -11.05 21.30
C GLU A 109 -63.64 -9.78 21.04
N LEU A 110 -63.14 -8.86 20.20
CA LEU A 110 -63.89 -7.65 19.82
C LEU A 110 -65.05 -7.97 18.87
N SER A 111 -64.85 -8.93 17.96
CA SER A 111 -65.90 -9.39 17.06
C SER A 111 -67.09 -9.96 17.84
N LYS A 112 -66.84 -10.79 18.87
CA LYS A 112 -67.88 -11.30 19.76
C LYS A 112 -68.61 -10.20 20.52
N ARG A 113 -67.90 -9.15 20.96
CA ARG A 113 -68.53 -7.98 21.62
C ARG A 113 -69.45 -7.21 20.67
N ILE A 114 -69.05 -7.04 19.40
CA ILE A 114 -69.92 -6.46 18.37
C ILE A 114 -71.16 -7.29 18.13
N ASP A 115 -71.08 -8.63 18.18
CA ASP A 115 -72.25 -9.49 18.01
C ASP A 115 -73.27 -9.31 19.13
N VAL A 116 -72.79 -9.25 20.38
CA VAL A 116 -73.64 -8.96 21.56
C VAL A 116 -74.29 -7.59 21.43
N LEU A 117 -73.50 -6.57 21.14
CA LEU A 117 -73.95 -5.19 20.99
C LEU A 117 -74.97 -5.02 19.86
N SER A 118 -74.71 -5.62 18.70
CA SER A 118 -75.63 -5.61 17.54
C SER A 118 -76.98 -6.22 17.90
N ALA A 119 -76.97 -7.35 18.60
CA ALA A 119 -78.18 -8.05 19.01
C ALA A 119 -78.97 -7.27 20.08
N SER A 120 -78.27 -6.68 21.05
CA SER A 120 -78.84 -5.84 22.10
C SER A 120 -79.48 -4.57 21.54
N HIS A 121 -78.80 -3.90 20.61
CA HIS A 121 -79.34 -2.75 19.88
C HIS A 121 -80.56 -3.11 19.03
N SER A 122 -80.57 -4.27 18.35
CA SER A 122 -81.76 -4.75 17.62
C SER A 122 -82.95 -4.99 18.56
N ARG A 123 -82.71 -5.61 19.72
CA ARG A 123 -83.74 -5.87 20.74
C ARG A 123 -84.33 -4.59 21.32
N LEU A 124 -83.54 -3.53 21.41
CA LEU A 124 -84.04 -2.20 21.79
C LEU A 124 -85.10 -1.74 20.79
N LEU A 125 -84.81 -1.82 19.49
CA LEU A 125 -85.76 -1.39 18.45
C LEU A 125 -87.06 -2.23 18.48
N GLU A 126 -86.95 -3.54 18.67
CA GLU A 126 -88.08 -4.46 18.80
C GLU A 126 -89.02 -4.09 19.96
N LYS A 127 -88.50 -3.47 21.03
CA LYS A 127 -89.32 -3.02 22.17
C LYS A 127 -89.81 -1.57 22.02
N TYR A 128 -89.02 -0.70 21.40
CA TYR A 128 -89.34 0.73 21.27
C TYR A 128 -90.42 0.98 20.22
N LEU A 129 -90.40 0.29 19.08
CA LEU A 129 -91.38 0.52 18.02
C LEU A 129 -92.83 0.17 18.44
N PRO A 130 -93.11 -1.01 19.03
CA PRO A 130 -94.47 -1.34 19.48
C PRO A 130 -94.93 -0.47 20.65
N ALA A 131 -94.01 0.05 21.47
CA ALA A 131 -94.34 1.00 22.52
C ALA A 131 -94.80 2.35 21.93
N LEU A 132 -94.12 2.83 20.89
CA LEU A 132 -94.51 4.06 20.18
C LEU A 132 -95.85 3.93 19.45
N GLU A 133 -96.22 2.74 18.97
CA GLU A 133 -97.55 2.52 18.35
C GLU A 133 -98.72 2.74 19.33
N LYS A 134 -98.48 2.63 20.64
CA LYS A 134 -99.46 2.90 21.69
C LYS A 134 -99.55 4.37 22.09
N TYR A 135 -98.78 5.24 21.44
CA TYR A 135 -98.78 6.68 21.73
C TYR A 135 -100.10 7.32 21.32
N ASP A 136 -100.82 7.88 22.29
CA ASP A 136 -102.03 8.67 22.06
C ASP A 136 -101.72 10.18 22.20
N PRO A 137 -101.81 10.98 21.12
CA PRO A 137 -101.62 12.43 21.18
C PRO A 137 -102.68 13.16 22.03
N GLY A 138 -103.85 12.55 22.24
CA GLY A 138 -104.96 13.12 23.02
C GLY A 138 -104.84 12.91 24.53
N ASP A 139 -103.94 12.03 24.99
CA ASP A 139 -103.70 11.75 26.41
C ASP A 139 -102.42 12.46 26.90
N PRO A 140 -102.51 13.50 27.77
CA PRO A 140 -101.35 14.20 28.32
C PRO A 140 -100.37 13.30 29.11
N LEU A 141 -100.81 12.13 29.57
CA LEU A 141 -99.98 11.15 30.27
C LEU A 141 -99.36 10.08 29.34
N SER A 142 -99.73 10.07 28.05
CA SER A 142 -99.22 9.14 27.05
C SER A 142 -97.68 9.08 27.01
N PRO A 143 -96.93 10.21 26.95
CA PRO A 143 -95.46 10.18 26.98
C PRO A 143 -94.89 9.42 28.19
N ARG A 144 -95.48 9.59 29.38
CA ARG A 144 -95.03 8.90 30.61
C ARG A 144 -95.36 7.41 30.58
N LYS A 145 -96.53 7.03 30.06
CA LYS A 145 -96.92 5.62 29.91
C LYS A 145 -95.98 4.89 28.96
N ILE A 146 -95.64 5.52 27.81
CA ILE A 146 -94.72 4.92 26.84
C ILE A 146 -93.29 4.82 27.38
N ASP A 147 -92.78 5.88 28.02
CA ASP A 147 -91.46 5.86 28.66
C ASP A 147 -91.35 4.74 29.71
N ALA A 148 -92.40 4.54 30.52
CA ALA A 148 -92.44 3.49 31.53
C ALA A 148 -92.35 2.06 30.95
N LEU A 149 -92.89 1.82 29.74
CA LEU A 149 -92.83 0.52 29.07
C LEU A 149 -91.42 0.13 28.63
N VAL A 150 -90.57 1.12 28.35
CA VAL A 150 -89.22 0.89 27.81
C VAL A 150 -88.09 1.37 28.71
N LYS A 151 -88.44 1.77 29.94
CA LYS A 151 -87.52 2.35 30.91
C LYS A 151 -86.29 1.47 31.13
N GLY A 152 -85.12 2.03 30.82
CA GLY A 152 -83.82 1.40 31.09
C GLY A 152 -83.39 0.35 30.07
N ILE A 153 -84.17 0.09 29.02
CA ILE A 153 -83.77 -0.82 27.93
C ILE A 153 -82.55 -0.27 27.17
N ASP A 154 -82.40 1.05 27.07
CA ASP A 154 -81.26 1.72 26.47
C ASP A 154 -79.97 1.61 27.28
N ARG A 155 -80.04 1.23 28.56
CA ARG A 155 -78.85 1.12 29.42
C ARG A 155 -77.91 0.01 28.97
N ALA A 156 -78.43 -1.19 28.71
CA ALA A 156 -77.62 -2.32 28.28
C ALA A 156 -76.80 -2.02 27.00
N PRO A 157 -77.40 -1.58 25.88
CA PRO A 157 -76.64 -1.22 24.68
C PRO A 157 -75.74 0.02 24.89
N THR A 158 -76.07 0.95 25.81
CA THR A 158 -75.15 2.03 26.18
C THR A 158 -73.88 1.48 26.85
N GLU A 159 -74.05 0.65 27.89
CA GLU A 159 -72.95 0.03 28.64
C GLU A 159 -72.10 -0.89 27.74
N GLU A 160 -72.73 -1.65 26.85
CA GLU A 160 -72.05 -2.49 25.88
C GLU A 160 -71.26 -1.68 24.85
N MET A 161 -71.79 -0.54 24.38
CA MET A 161 -71.11 0.35 23.44
C MET A 161 -69.90 1.02 24.11
N ASP A 162 -70.07 1.50 25.35
CA ASP A 162 -68.98 2.08 26.15
C ASP A 162 -67.89 1.04 26.40
N ALA A 163 -68.26 -0.17 26.86
CA ALA A 163 -67.32 -1.27 27.08
C ALA A 163 -66.63 -1.74 25.78
N PHE A 164 -67.30 -1.61 24.63
CA PHE A 164 -66.70 -1.91 23.34
C PHE A 164 -65.66 -0.86 22.93
N VAL A 165 -65.96 0.43 23.09
CA VAL A 165 -65.01 1.52 22.83
C VAL A 165 -63.78 1.36 23.72
N ASP A 166 -63.96 1.14 25.02
CA ASP A 166 -62.86 0.93 25.97
C ASP A 166 -62.01 -0.30 25.61
N ALA A 167 -62.65 -1.40 25.21
CA ALA A 167 -61.94 -2.60 24.76
C ALA A 167 -61.15 -2.36 23.48
N ALA A 168 -61.71 -1.60 22.52
CA ALA A 168 -61.03 -1.26 21.28
C ALA A 168 -59.81 -0.35 21.53
N GLU A 169 -59.95 0.65 22.40
CA GLU A 169 -58.84 1.53 22.82
C GLU A 169 -57.73 0.76 23.53
N LYS A 170 -58.10 -0.09 24.50
CA LYS A 170 -57.14 -0.92 25.22
C LYS A 170 -56.38 -1.86 24.28
N LEU A 171 -57.08 -2.50 23.34
CA LEU A 171 -56.45 -3.38 22.36
C LEU A 171 -55.50 -2.60 21.45
N ALA A 172 -55.91 -1.41 20.97
CA ALA A 172 -55.06 -0.56 20.15
C ALA A 172 -53.76 -0.20 20.87
N LEU A 173 -53.85 0.21 22.14
CA LEU A 173 -52.68 0.53 22.97
C LEU A 173 -51.78 -0.68 23.20
N MET A 174 -52.36 -1.86 23.48
CA MET A 174 -51.59 -3.11 23.67
C MET A 174 -50.87 -3.50 22.39
N ASN A 175 -51.55 -3.48 21.24
CA ASN A 175 -50.96 -3.80 19.94
C ASN A 175 -49.81 -2.84 19.61
N THR A 176 -50.00 -1.54 19.82
CA THR A 176 -48.94 -0.54 19.60
C THR A 176 -47.75 -0.78 20.52
N ARG A 177 -47.98 -1.00 21.83
CA ARG A 177 -46.91 -1.27 22.81
C ARG A 177 -46.14 -2.54 22.45
N ASP A 178 -46.83 -3.65 22.22
CA ASP A 178 -46.21 -4.95 21.96
C ASP A 178 -45.40 -4.91 20.65
N PHE A 179 -45.88 -4.14 19.66
CA PHE A 179 -45.13 -3.86 18.45
C PHE A 179 -43.84 -3.09 18.72
N PHE A 180 -43.91 -1.98 19.49
CA PHE A 180 -42.73 -1.19 19.84
C PHE A 180 -41.69 -1.99 20.63
N VAL A 181 -42.11 -2.81 21.58
CA VAL A 181 -41.20 -3.66 22.37
C VAL A 181 -40.54 -4.71 21.48
N THR A 182 -41.31 -5.41 20.65
CA THR A 182 -40.79 -6.47 19.78
C THR A 182 -39.85 -5.91 18.71
N SER A 183 -40.25 -4.83 18.03
CA SER A 183 -39.42 -4.16 17.02
C SER A 183 -38.18 -3.53 17.63
N GLY A 184 -38.29 -2.90 18.81
CA GLY A 184 -37.15 -2.35 19.54
C GLY A 184 -36.12 -3.42 19.91
N ALA A 185 -36.57 -4.59 20.38
CA ALA A 185 -35.69 -5.73 20.65
C ALA A 185 -34.98 -6.24 19.39
N LEU A 186 -35.71 -6.39 18.28
CA LEU A 186 -35.12 -6.82 16.99
C LEU A 186 -34.10 -5.83 16.46
N THR A 187 -34.41 -4.53 16.48
CA THR A 187 -33.46 -3.47 16.09
C THR A 187 -32.24 -3.46 17.01
N GLY A 188 -32.44 -3.58 18.33
CA GLY A 188 -31.34 -3.67 19.31
C GLY A 188 -30.40 -4.84 19.06
N ILE A 189 -30.95 -6.04 18.82
CA ILE A 189 -30.16 -7.23 18.46
C ILE A 189 -29.40 -6.99 17.15
N GLY A 190 -30.05 -6.42 16.14
CA GLY A 190 -29.40 -6.08 14.87
C GLY A 190 -28.21 -5.13 15.04
N LEU A 191 -28.35 -4.09 15.86
CA LEU A 191 -27.26 -3.15 16.17
C LEU A 191 -26.09 -3.84 16.89
N ILE A 192 -26.37 -4.74 17.83
CA ILE A 192 -25.34 -5.53 18.53
C ILE A 192 -24.58 -6.42 17.53
N VAL A 193 -25.29 -7.07 16.60
CA VAL A 193 -24.67 -7.91 15.56
C VAL A 193 -23.77 -7.07 14.65
N ILE A 194 -24.22 -5.89 14.20
CA ILE A 194 -23.42 -4.96 13.39
C ILE A 194 -22.17 -4.51 14.16
N LEU A 195 -22.32 -4.16 15.45
CA LEU A 195 -21.21 -3.74 16.30
C LEU A 195 -20.18 -4.86 16.48
N LEU A 196 -20.64 -6.07 16.82
CA LEU A 196 -19.77 -7.24 16.98
C LEU A 196 -19.03 -7.56 15.69
N PHE A 197 -19.70 -7.46 14.53
CA PHE A 197 -19.07 -7.64 13.24
C PHE A 197 -18.00 -6.57 12.99
N ALA A 198 -18.32 -5.29 13.23
CA ALA A 198 -17.38 -4.18 13.04
C ALA A 198 -16.13 -4.32 13.92
N VAL A 199 -16.29 -4.67 15.20
CA VAL A 199 -15.17 -4.91 16.13
C VAL A 199 -14.34 -6.11 15.67
N THR A 200 -14.98 -7.22 15.31
CA THR A 200 -14.28 -8.43 14.85
C THR A 200 -13.51 -8.18 13.55
N ALA A 201 -14.12 -7.48 12.60
CA ALA A 201 -13.48 -7.09 11.35
C ALA A 201 -12.29 -6.15 11.60
N SER A 202 -12.44 -5.17 12.49
CA SER A 202 -11.36 -4.25 12.87
C SER A 202 -10.16 -4.99 13.47
N VAL A 203 -10.38 -5.86 14.46
CA VAL A 203 -9.31 -6.67 15.08
C VAL A 203 -8.63 -7.56 14.04
N PHE A 204 -9.40 -8.14 13.12
CA PHE A 204 -8.86 -8.96 12.03
C PHE A 204 -7.97 -8.15 11.09
N ILE A 205 -8.42 -6.96 10.67
CA ILE A 205 -7.66 -6.04 9.81
C ILE A 205 -6.34 -5.66 10.47
N VAL A 206 -6.37 -5.23 11.74
CA VAL A 206 -5.17 -4.85 12.51
C VAL A 206 -4.16 -6.00 12.54
N ARG A 207 -4.60 -7.22 12.88
CA ARG A 207 -3.71 -8.37 12.96
C ARG A 207 -3.20 -8.87 11.61
N SER A 208 -3.97 -8.68 10.55
CA SER A 208 -3.62 -9.19 9.20
C SER A 208 -2.79 -8.22 8.36
N ILE A 209 -2.80 -6.92 8.69
CA ILE A 209 -2.14 -5.88 7.89
C ILE A 209 -1.18 -5.07 8.76
N LEU A 210 -1.67 -4.42 9.83
CA LEU A 210 -0.87 -3.50 10.63
C LEU A 210 0.26 -4.20 11.39
N VAL A 211 0.04 -5.41 11.92
CA VAL A 211 1.09 -6.18 12.60
C VAL A 211 2.22 -6.57 11.64
N PRO A 212 1.98 -7.23 10.49
CA PRO A 212 3.05 -7.48 9.52
C PRO A 212 3.73 -6.21 9.00
N LEU A 213 2.98 -5.11 8.77
CA LEU A 213 3.60 -3.85 8.34
C LEU A 213 4.58 -3.28 9.39
N ASN A 214 4.28 -3.42 10.68
CA ASN A 214 5.21 -3.03 11.73
C ASN A 214 6.45 -3.94 11.77
N GLU A 215 6.31 -5.24 11.51
CA GLU A 215 7.45 -6.15 11.37
C GLU A 215 8.33 -5.75 10.17
N PHE A 216 7.70 -5.44 9.02
CA PHE A 216 8.41 -4.91 7.85
C PHE A 216 9.22 -3.66 8.18
N LYS A 217 8.60 -2.71 8.87
CA LYS A 217 9.26 -1.46 9.28
C LYS A 217 10.52 -1.75 10.12
N GLY A 218 10.42 -2.59 11.15
CA GLY A 218 11.56 -2.92 12.02
C GLY A 218 12.70 -3.62 11.27
N THR A 219 12.39 -4.53 10.35
CA THR A 219 13.42 -5.20 9.54
C THR A 219 14.09 -4.24 8.57
N ILE A 220 13.34 -3.33 7.94
CA ILE A 220 13.89 -2.29 7.07
C ILE A 220 14.82 -1.37 7.87
N GLU A 221 14.40 -0.93 9.07
CA GLU A 221 15.24 -0.11 9.95
C GLU A 221 16.58 -0.80 10.26
N THR A 222 16.54 -2.10 10.53
CA THR A 222 17.75 -2.91 10.78
C THR A 222 18.65 -3.01 9.54
N MET A 223 18.06 -3.23 8.36
CA MET A 223 18.79 -3.22 7.08
C MET A 223 19.45 -1.86 6.82
N THR A 224 18.73 -0.75 7.05
CA THR A 224 19.27 0.60 6.85
C THR A 224 20.36 0.96 7.85
N ALA A 225 20.46 0.26 8.98
CA ALA A 225 21.58 0.38 9.93
C ALA A 225 22.84 -0.37 9.46
N GLY A 226 22.81 -1.06 8.32
CA GLY A 226 23.96 -1.71 7.69
C GLY A 226 23.99 -3.24 7.83
N ASP A 227 22.98 -3.85 8.47
CA ASP A 227 22.86 -5.31 8.55
C ASP A 227 22.03 -5.88 7.38
N PHE A 228 22.71 -6.29 6.31
CA PHE A 228 22.08 -6.93 5.14
C PHE A 228 21.87 -8.45 5.32
N THR A 229 22.05 -8.99 6.53
CA THR A 229 21.76 -10.41 6.80
C THR A 229 20.30 -10.64 7.22
N VAL A 230 19.57 -9.58 7.58
CA VAL A 230 18.16 -9.67 8.00
C VAL A 230 17.26 -10.15 6.86
N ARG A 231 16.23 -10.93 7.21
CA ARG A 231 15.22 -11.42 6.27
C ARG A 231 13.84 -11.31 6.91
N LEU A 232 12.83 -11.05 6.09
CA LEU A 232 11.43 -11.09 6.49
C LEU A 232 10.91 -12.53 6.48
N ASP A 233 10.18 -12.89 7.53
CA ASP A 233 9.41 -14.15 7.60
C ASP A 233 8.15 -14.02 6.74
N VAL A 234 8.25 -14.43 5.48
CA VAL A 234 7.18 -14.30 4.50
C VAL A 234 6.13 -15.39 4.72
N LYS A 235 4.98 -14.99 5.26
CA LYS A 235 3.81 -15.86 5.45
C LYS A 235 2.66 -15.46 4.53
N GLY A 236 2.02 -16.45 3.91
CA GLY A 236 0.81 -16.25 3.12
C GLY A 236 1.07 -16.14 1.62
N LYS A 237 0.10 -15.57 0.90
CA LYS A 237 0.11 -15.41 -0.56
C LYS A 237 -0.56 -14.10 -1.00
N ASP A 238 -0.58 -13.11 -0.11
CA ASP A 238 -1.16 -11.79 -0.39
C ASP A 238 -0.07 -10.78 -0.75
N GLU A 239 -0.47 -9.54 -0.98
CA GLU A 239 0.37 -8.44 -1.44
C GLU A 239 1.52 -8.16 -0.46
N LEU A 240 1.34 -8.43 0.85
CA LEU A 240 2.43 -8.32 1.83
C LEU A 240 3.43 -9.47 1.70
N ALA A 241 2.95 -10.68 1.42
CA ALA A 241 3.86 -11.81 1.17
C ALA A 241 4.71 -11.58 -0.11
N GLU A 242 4.08 -11.04 -1.17
CA GLU A 242 4.79 -10.64 -2.39
C GLU A 242 5.84 -9.56 -2.10
N LEU A 243 5.48 -8.50 -1.38
CA LEU A 243 6.41 -7.44 -0.98
C LEU A 243 7.57 -7.97 -0.13
N GLY A 244 7.32 -8.92 0.76
CA GLY A 244 8.35 -9.53 1.59
C GLY A 244 9.35 -10.37 0.79
N ASN A 245 8.88 -11.10 -0.22
CA ASN A 245 9.77 -11.82 -1.13
C ASN A 245 10.64 -10.86 -1.95
N ILE A 246 10.06 -9.77 -2.47
CA ILE A 246 10.79 -8.73 -3.20
C ILE A 246 11.86 -8.10 -2.29
N PHE A 247 11.52 -7.79 -1.05
CA PHE A 247 12.47 -7.26 -0.07
C PHE A 247 13.63 -8.23 0.23
N ASN A 248 13.33 -9.53 0.42
CA ASN A 248 14.36 -10.53 0.70
C ASN A 248 15.34 -10.66 -0.48
N ASN A 249 14.83 -10.70 -1.73
CA ASN A 249 15.66 -10.73 -2.93
C ASN A 249 16.51 -9.46 -3.06
N PHE A 250 15.93 -8.28 -2.79
CA PHE A 250 16.68 -7.02 -2.79
C PHE A 250 17.83 -7.04 -1.77
N THR A 251 17.56 -7.53 -0.56
CA THR A 251 18.56 -7.60 0.53
C THR A 251 19.67 -8.60 0.19
N GLU A 252 19.35 -9.71 -0.47
CA GLU A 252 20.32 -10.68 -0.97
C GLU A 252 21.27 -10.06 -2.01
N THR A 253 20.74 -9.36 -3.00
CA THR A 253 21.56 -8.65 -4.01
C THR A 253 22.51 -7.64 -3.37
N ILE A 254 22.04 -6.86 -2.38
CA ILE A 254 22.91 -5.91 -1.68
C ILE A 254 23.99 -6.63 -0.87
N ALA A 255 23.66 -7.72 -0.17
CA ALA A 255 24.62 -8.50 0.57
C ALA A 255 25.73 -9.08 -0.34
N GLU A 256 25.37 -9.53 -1.54
CA GLU A 256 26.33 -9.98 -2.56
C GLU A 256 27.26 -8.84 -3.02
N ILE A 257 26.71 -7.65 -3.30
CA ILE A 257 27.52 -6.48 -3.68
C ILE A 257 28.51 -6.12 -2.58
N VAL A 258 28.08 -6.09 -1.32
CA VAL A 258 28.95 -5.81 -0.17
C VAL A 258 30.07 -6.85 -0.05
N LYS A 259 29.76 -8.13 -0.31
CA LYS A 259 30.76 -9.21 -0.34
C LYS A 259 31.80 -8.98 -1.44
N VAL A 260 31.37 -8.68 -2.67
CA VAL A 260 32.28 -8.40 -3.79
C VAL A 260 33.18 -7.19 -3.50
N VAL A 261 32.63 -6.11 -2.95
CA VAL A 261 33.42 -4.91 -2.57
C VAL A 261 34.47 -5.26 -1.50
N ARG A 262 34.10 -6.08 -0.52
CA ARG A 262 35.03 -6.57 0.51
C ARG A 262 36.17 -7.38 -0.10
N ASP A 263 35.84 -8.33 -0.99
CA ASP A 263 36.83 -9.19 -1.64
C ASP A 263 37.80 -8.39 -2.52
N ILE A 264 37.29 -7.41 -3.27
CA ILE A 264 38.12 -6.46 -4.06
C ILE A 264 39.02 -5.64 -3.14
N SER A 265 38.53 -5.19 -1.98
CA SER A 265 39.33 -4.42 -1.02
C SER A 265 40.49 -5.23 -0.44
N PHE A 266 40.26 -6.52 -0.15
CA PHE A 266 41.33 -7.43 0.29
C PHE A 266 42.36 -7.68 -0.81
N GLN A 267 41.92 -7.88 -2.06
CA GLN A 267 42.83 -8.01 -3.19
C GLN A 267 43.66 -6.74 -3.39
N LEU A 268 43.03 -5.57 -3.31
CA LEU A 268 43.72 -4.28 -3.44
C LEU A 268 44.76 -4.06 -2.33
N ALA A 269 44.44 -4.44 -1.08
CA ALA A 269 45.39 -4.39 0.03
C ALA A 269 46.61 -5.29 -0.25
N SER A 270 46.38 -6.55 -0.66
CA SER A 270 47.47 -7.47 -1.01
C SER A 270 48.31 -7.00 -2.20
N MET A 271 47.68 -6.40 -3.22
CA MET A 271 48.41 -5.80 -4.35
C MET A 271 49.24 -4.59 -3.93
N SER A 272 48.74 -3.80 -2.97
CA SER A 272 49.47 -2.65 -2.42
C SER A 272 50.72 -3.10 -1.66
N ASP A 273 50.64 -4.18 -0.88
CA ASP A 273 51.80 -4.76 -0.19
C ASP A 273 52.84 -5.29 -1.20
N GLN A 274 52.40 -5.99 -2.25
CA GLN A 274 53.29 -6.46 -3.32
C GLN A 274 53.95 -5.31 -4.08
N MET A 275 53.19 -4.24 -4.36
CA MET A 275 53.73 -3.04 -4.99
C MET A 275 54.79 -2.39 -4.12
N SER A 276 54.54 -2.26 -2.80
CA SER A 276 55.51 -1.71 -1.86
C SER A 276 56.82 -2.51 -1.84
N ALA A 277 56.74 -3.84 -1.80
CA ALA A 277 57.91 -4.72 -1.88
C ALA A 277 58.65 -4.56 -3.22
N THR A 278 57.92 -4.48 -4.33
CA THR A 278 58.50 -4.29 -5.67
C THR A 278 59.20 -2.94 -5.79
N THR A 279 58.59 -1.87 -5.27
CA THR A 279 59.21 -0.53 -5.23
C THR A 279 60.49 -0.55 -4.38
N SER A 280 60.51 -1.25 -3.24
CA SER A 280 61.73 -1.38 -2.41
C SER A 280 62.87 -2.06 -3.19
N ASN A 281 62.60 -3.20 -3.82
CA ASN A 281 63.60 -3.91 -4.64
C ASN A 281 64.07 -3.05 -5.82
N PHE A 282 63.16 -2.30 -6.44
CA PHE A 282 63.51 -1.38 -7.53
C PHE A 282 64.43 -0.26 -7.06
N SER A 283 64.17 0.32 -5.88
CA SER A 283 65.06 1.32 -5.26
C SER A 283 66.46 0.75 -4.96
N GLU A 284 66.57 -0.49 -4.48
CA GLU A 284 67.86 -1.15 -4.25
C GLU A 284 68.63 -1.39 -5.57
N ASN A 285 67.92 -1.84 -6.62
CA ASN A 285 68.52 -2.01 -7.95
C ASN A 285 69.00 -0.69 -8.55
N LEU A 286 68.20 0.39 -8.40
CA LEU A 286 68.60 1.73 -8.84
C LEU A 286 69.85 2.22 -8.09
N GLN A 287 69.95 1.95 -6.78
CA GLN A 287 71.14 2.31 -6.00
C GLN A 287 72.38 1.57 -6.51
N SER A 288 72.24 0.28 -6.81
CA SER A 288 73.33 -0.53 -7.39
C SER A 288 73.71 -0.04 -8.79
N GLN A 289 72.74 0.31 -9.62
CA GLN A 289 72.97 0.85 -10.95
C GLN A 289 73.64 2.23 -10.91
N SER A 290 73.30 3.07 -9.93
CA SER A 290 73.98 4.34 -9.68
C SER A 290 75.45 4.11 -9.31
N ALA A 291 75.74 3.15 -8.44
CA ALA A 291 77.12 2.80 -8.07
C ALA A 291 77.92 2.28 -9.28
N SER A 292 77.35 1.41 -10.10
CA SER A 292 78.01 0.97 -11.34
C SER A 292 78.22 2.10 -12.34
N ALA A 293 77.29 3.06 -12.42
CA ALA A 293 77.48 4.24 -13.27
C ALA A 293 78.64 5.11 -12.76
N GLU A 294 78.77 5.30 -11.44
CA GLU A 294 79.92 5.99 -10.83
C GLU A 294 81.24 5.26 -11.14
N GLU A 295 81.28 3.93 -11.04
CA GLU A 295 82.46 3.14 -11.41
C GLU A 295 82.80 3.28 -12.91
N ILE A 296 81.80 3.26 -13.79
CA ILE A 296 82.00 3.48 -15.22
C ILE A 296 82.56 4.89 -15.47
N THR A 297 82.03 5.91 -14.80
CA THR A 297 82.55 7.28 -14.92
C THR A 297 84.00 7.35 -14.46
N ALA A 298 84.35 6.73 -13.33
CA ALA A 298 85.74 6.67 -12.86
C ALA A 298 86.66 5.94 -13.85
N ALA A 299 86.20 4.82 -14.43
CA ALA A 299 86.96 4.11 -15.46
C ALA A 299 87.13 4.94 -16.75
N ILE A 300 86.13 5.74 -17.13
CA ILE A 300 86.22 6.69 -18.24
C ILE A 300 87.25 7.78 -17.94
N GLU A 301 87.30 8.32 -16.72
CA GLU A 301 88.31 9.30 -16.30
C GLU A 301 89.73 8.70 -16.36
N GLU A 302 89.91 7.46 -15.88
CA GLU A 302 91.19 6.75 -15.95
C GLU A 302 91.60 6.44 -17.41
N LEU A 303 90.65 6.05 -18.26
CA LEU A 303 90.88 5.84 -19.68
C LEU A 303 91.24 7.15 -20.40
N ALA A 304 90.57 8.26 -20.07
CA ALA A 304 90.90 9.57 -20.62
C ALA A 304 92.32 10.00 -20.24
N SER A 305 92.70 9.80 -18.96
CA SER A 305 94.08 10.05 -18.50
C SER A 305 95.10 9.14 -19.22
N SER A 306 94.77 7.86 -19.41
CA SER A 306 95.62 6.93 -20.16
C SER A 306 95.77 7.31 -21.63
N MET A 307 94.68 7.77 -22.27
CA MET A 307 94.70 8.26 -23.65
C MET A 307 95.54 9.53 -23.77
N GLU A 308 95.48 10.44 -22.80
CA GLU A 308 96.34 11.62 -22.76
C GLU A 308 97.83 11.23 -22.65
N ASN A 309 98.15 10.26 -21.79
CA ASN A 309 99.50 9.70 -21.68
C ASN A 309 99.97 9.04 -22.99
N ILE A 310 99.10 8.31 -23.68
CA ILE A 310 99.40 7.70 -25.00
C ILE A 310 99.62 8.78 -26.05
N ASN A 311 98.79 9.83 -26.07
CA ASN A 311 98.92 10.92 -27.03
C ASN A 311 100.26 11.66 -26.82
N SER A 312 100.60 12.02 -25.58
CA SER A 312 101.90 12.59 -25.23
C SER A 312 103.06 11.66 -25.60
N GLY A 313 102.96 10.37 -25.31
CA GLY A 313 103.96 9.38 -25.70
C GLY A 313 104.11 9.23 -27.22
N THR A 314 103.03 9.40 -27.97
CA THR A 314 103.03 9.38 -29.43
C THR A 314 103.70 10.63 -29.99
N GLU A 315 103.43 11.82 -29.44
CA GLU A 315 104.15 13.05 -29.80
C GLU A 315 105.65 12.92 -29.55
N ASP A 316 106.05 12.38 -28.40
CA ASP A 316 107.44 12.07 -28.08
C ASP A 316 108.05 11.07 -29.07
N GLN A 317 107.30 10.03 -29.45
CA GLN A 317 107.74 9.04 -30.42
C GLN A 317 107.91 9.63 -31.82
N VAL A 318 107.00 10.52 -32.24
CA VAL A 318 107.08 11.26 -33.50
C VAL A 318 108.33 12.17 -33.50
N ASN A 319 108.58 12.89 -32.39
CA ASN A 319 109.80 13.70 -32.24
C ASN A 319 111.07 12.85 -32.34
N ARG A 320 111.10 11.68 -31.69
CA ARG A 320 112.20 10.73 -31.79
C ARG A 320 112.38 10.22 -33.23
N LEU A 321 111.30 9.87 -33.93
CA LEU A 321 111.34 9.45 -35.33
C LEU A 321 111.84 10.56 -36.26
N MET A 322 111.43 11.81 -36.04
CA MET A 322 111.95 12.95 -36.79
C MET A 322 113.46 13.12 -36.57
N SER A 323 113.92 13.04 -35.32
CA SER A 323 115.37 13.09 -35.02
C SER A 323 116.15 11.93 -35.64
N PHE A 324 115.56 10.72 -35.64
CA PHE A 324 116.15 9.53 -36.25
C PHE A 324 116.22 9.68 -37.77
N SER A 325 115.16 10.15 -38.42
CA SER A 325 115.15 10.46 -39.85
C SER A 325 116.17 11.53 -40.21
N GLY A 326 116.35 12.55 -39.36
CA GLY A 326 117.40 13.56 -39.52
C GLY A 326 118.80 12.95 -39.50
N ARG A 327 119.11 12.13 -38.48
CA ARG A 327 120.37 11.38 -38.40
C ARG A 327 120.58 10.44 -39.59
N PHE A 328 119.52 9.81 -40.08
CA PHE A 328 119.60 8.93 -41.25
C PHE A 328 119.94 9.72 -42.52
N ARG A 329 119.40 10.94 -42.66
CA ARG A 329 119.72 11.83 -43.78
C ARG A 329 121.20 12.26 -43.75
N GLU A 330 121.70 12.64 -42.57
CA GLU A 330 123.12 12.96 -42.35
C GLU A 330 124.04 11.77 -42.66
N LEU A 331 123.67 10.56 -42.23
CA LEU A 331 124.39 9.33 -42.58
C LEU A 331 124.42 9.10 -44.10
N SER A 332 123.31 9.36 -44.79
CA SER A 332 123.21 9.21 -46.24
C SER A 332 124.13 10.18 -46.98
N GLU A 333 124.25 11.41 -46.51
CA GLU A 333 125.15 12.44 -47.06
C GLU A 333 126.62 12.09 -46.81
N GLN A 334 126.96 11.57 -45.62
CA GLN A 334 128.29 11.04 -45.33
C GLN A 334 128.65 9.85 -46.22
N LEU A 335 127.71 8.93 -46.49
CA LEU A 335 127.91 7.81 -47.41
C LEU A 335 128.17 8.28 -48.84
N ASP A 336 127.47 9.31 -49.31
CA ASP A 336 127.66 9.89 -50.64
C ASP A 336 129.05 10.57 -50.75
N GLY A 337 129.47 11.28 -49.71
CA GLY A 337 130.83 11.82 -49.59
C GLY A 337 131.91 10.73 -49.59
N LEU A 338 131.66 9.61 -48.89
CA LEU A 338 132.53 8.44 -48.88
C LEU A 338 132.67 7.82 -50.28
N LEU A 339 131.56 7.67 -51.01
CA LEU A 339 131.56 7.18 -52.38
C LEU A 339 132.34 8.11 -53.32
N GLY A 340 132.22 9.43 -53.13
CA GLY A 340 133.04 10.43 -53.82
C GLY A 340 134.53 10.22 -53.58
N ASN A 341 134.94 10.10 -52.31
CA ASN A 341 136.33 9.85 -51.93
C ASN A 341 136.87 8.52 -52.47
N VAL A 342 136.06 7.45 -52.44
CA VAL A 342 136.42 6.14 -53.02
C VAL A 342 136.66 6.27 -54.52
N LYS A 343 135.83 7.02 -55.25
CA LYS A 343 136.02 7.26 -56.68
C LYS A 343 137.30 8.02 -56.98
N THR A 344 137.62 9.05 -56.18
CA THR A 344 138.89 9.79 -56.30
C THR A 344 140.10 8.92 -55.94
N SER A 345 139.98 8.06 -54.93
CA SER A 345 141.01 7.11 -54.54
C SER A 345 141.25 6.06 -55.63
N LEU A 346 140.21 5.58 -56.30
CA LEU A 346 140.33 4.67 -57.45
C LEU A 346 141.05 5.36 -58.62
N GLY A 347 140.69 6.60 -58.94
CA GLY A 347 141.37 7.36 -60.00
C GLY A 347 142.85 7.62 -59.71
N THR A 348 143.21 7.96 -58.47
CA THR A 348 144.62 8.11 -58.07
C THR A 348 145.38 6.78 -58.05
N THR A 349 144.69 5.67 -57.73
CA THR A 349 145.29 4.34 -57.83
C THR A 349 145.59 3.98 -59.28
N GLU A 350 144.66 4.27 -60.20
CA GLU A 350 144.84 4.07 -61.65
C GLU A 350 146.06 4.84 -62.18
N GLU A 351 146.18 6.12 -61.81
CA GLU A 351 147.31 6.99 -62.17
C GLU A 351 148.66 6.50 -61.58
N MET A 352 148.65 5.94 -60.36
CA MET A 352 149.82 5.30 -59.76
C MET A 352 150.24 4.03 -60.52
N THR A 353 149.28 3.20 -60.93
CA THR A 353 149.58 2.03 -61.79
C THR A 353 150.19 2.44 -63.12
N ASP A 354 149.67 3.49 -63.76
CA ASP A 354 150.22 4.00 -65.02
C ASP A 354 151.65 4.52 -64.86
N LYS A 355 151.93 5.28 -63.79
CA LYS A 355 153.30 5.72 -63.45
C LYS A 355 154.21 4.55 -63.11
N ALA A 356 153.72 3.51 -62.44
CA ALA A 356 154.51 2.32 -62.12
C ALA A 356 154.87 1.53 -63.38
N VAL A 357 153.96 1.42 -64.35
CA VAL A 357 154.21 0.81 -65.66
C VAL A 357 155.23 1.65 -66.45
N GLY A 358 155.09 2.98 -66.47
CA GLY A 358 156.07 3.87 -67.11
C GLY A 358 157.46 3.82 -66.44
N GLY A 359 157.50 3.69 -65.11
CA GLY A 359 158.74 3.49 -64.35
C GLY A 359 159.40 2.15 -64.64
N ARG A 360 158.60 1.08 -64.77
CA ARG A 360 159.07 -0.24 -65.19
C ARG A 360 159.69 -0.17 -66.60
N ASP A 361 159.00 0.45 -67.54
CA ASP A 361 159.48 0.57 -68.93
C ASP A 361 160.79 1.38 -68.99
N SER A 362 160.92 2.43 -68.17
CA SER A 362 162.15 3.22 -68.03
C SER A 362 163.32 2.42 -67.43
N LEU A 363 163.07 1.56 -66.44
CA LEU A 363 164.09 0.68 -65.85
C LEU A 363 164.57 -0.40 -66.82
N THR A 364 163.67 -0.97 -67.65
CA THR A 364 164.07 -1.89 -68.73
C THR A 364 164.93 -1.21 -69.79
N ALA A 365 164.66 0.06 -70.12
CA ALA A 365 165.48 0.82 -71.07
C ALA A 365 166.87 1.20 -70.50
N MET A 366 166.96 1.45 -69.19
CA MET A 366 168.24 1.77 -68.52
C MET A 366 169.15 0.54 -68.45
N ASN A 367 168.59 -0.66 -68.26
CA ASN A 367 169.35 -1.91 -68.22
C ASN A 367 169.89 -2.35 -69.61
N ALA A 368 169.32 -1.84 -70.70
CA ALA A 368 169.77 -2.15 -72.06
C ALA A 368 170.93 -1.27 -72.56
N ASN A 369 171.35 -0.25 -71.79
CA ASN A 369 172.45 0.66 -72.12
C ASN A 369 173.74 0.37 -71.31
N MET A 370 173.82 -0.78 -70.62
CA MET A 370 174.96 -1.16 -69.76
C MET A 370 175.76 -2.39 -70.23
N ASP A 371 175.44 -2.97 -71.38
CA ASP A 371 176.27 -3.94 -72.14
C ASP A 371 176.28 -3.52 -73.62
#